data_AF-A0A930RCP3-F1
#
_entry.id   AF-A0A930RCP3-F1
#
_cell.length_a   1.000
_cell.length_b   1.000
_cell.length_c   1.000
_cell.angle_alpha   90.00
_cell.angle_beta   90.00
_cell.angle_gamma   90.00
#
_symmetry.space_group_name_H-M   'P 1'
#
loop_
_entity.id
_entity.type
_entity.pdbx_description
1 polymer ?
#
loop_
_entity_poly.entity_id
_entity_poly.type
_entity_poly.pdbx_seq_one_letter_code
_entity_poly.pdbx_strand_id
1 'polypeptide(L)'
;MKEVFIGNYGLEQVGREMTATGWVANIRNHGKLAFIELRDREGLLQVFVGGEIEDFAKLEDIGKEDIIAVTGQVVQREERFVNKSIKSGQVELRAEKIEVISSSKALPFELDQHAHTGEDLRQKYRYLDLRREKMTHNLKLRHQVTSTIREYLNGLDFLEVETPYLT
;
A
#
# COMPACT_ATOMS: atom_id res chain seq x y z
N MET A 1 11.63 -11.47 -0.23
CA MET A 1 10.36 -11.83 -0.92
C MET A 1 9.22 -11.32 -0.04
N LYS A 2 8.13 -10.78 -0.59
CA LYS A 2 7.03 -10.19 0.20
C LYS A 2 6.23 -11.28 0.93
N GLU A 3 6.14 -11.20 2.25
CA GLU A 3 5.48 -12.23 3.07
C GLU A 3 3.96 -12.10 3.05
N VAL A 4 3.44 -10.88 3.31
CA VAL A 4 2.01 -10.57 3.38
C VAL A 4 1.75 -9.20 2.74
N PHE A 5 0.55 -9.01 2.17
CA PHE A 5 0.12 -7.68 1.72
C PHE A 5 -0.11 -6.76 2.91
N ILE A 6 0.27 -5.50 2.79
CA ILE A 6 0.26 -4.49 3.86
C ILE A 6 -1.13 -4.38 4.52
N GLY A 7 -2.20 -4.34 3.72
CA GLY A 7 -3.56 -4.30 4.26
C GLY A 7 -4.00 -5.56 5.01
N ASN A 8 -3.26 -6.66 4.92
CA ASN A 8 -3.60 -7.95 5.52
C ASN A 8 -2.81 -8.27 6.81
N TYR A 9 -2.03 -7.32 7.34
CA TYR A 9 -1.49 -7.46 8.68
C TYR A 9 -2.61 -7.40 9.72
N GLY A 10 -2.57 -8.30 10.69
CA GLY A 10 -3.60 -8.49 11.72
C GLY A 10 -3.02 -9.09 13.00
N LEU A 11 -3.92 -9.43 13.93
CA LEU A 11 -3.55 -9.95 15.24
C LEU A 11 -2.81 -11.30 15.16
N GLU A 12 -3.04 -12.07 14.10
CA GLU A 12 -2.46 -13.38 13.89
C GLU A 12 -0.95 -13.36 13.60
N GLN A 13 -0.40 -12.19 13.25
CA GLN A 13 1.04 -11.99 13.06
C GLN A 13 1.74 -11.36 14.28
N VAL A 14 1.01 -10.99 15.35
CA VAL A 14 1.62 -10.35 16.53
C VAL A 14 2.72 -11.21 17.15
N GLY A 15 3.86 -10.58 17.47
CA GLY A 15 5.05 -11.22 18.02
C GLY A 15 5.95 -11.88 16.98
N ARG A 16 5.64 -11.76 15.68
CA ARG A 16 6.50 -12.22 14.59
C ARG A 16 7.34 -11.08 14.04
N GLU A 17 8.59 -11.41 13.73
CA GLU A 17 9.43 -10.58 12.86
C GLU A 17 8.96 -10.78 11.42
N MET A 18 8.68 -9.69 10.72
CA MET A 18 8.18 -9.71 9.35
C MET A 18 8.73 -8.56 8.53
N THR A 19 8.72 -8.72 7.21
CA THR A 19 9.12 -7.65 6.28
C THR A 19 7.95 -7.12 5.48
N ALA A 20 7.64 -5.83 5.66
CA ALA A 20 6.65 -5.09 4.89
C ALA A 20 7.33 -4.27 3.77
N THR A 21 6.84 -4.40 2.55
CA THR A 21 7.35 -3.65 1.38
C THR A 21 6.22 -2.94 0.66
N GLY A 22 6.38 -1.63 0.46
CA GLY A 22 5.37 -0.79 -0.17
C GLY A 22 5.82 0.65 -0.38
N TRP A 23 4.85 1.50 -0.73
CA TRP A 23 5.05 2.93 -0.92
C TRP A 23 4.84 3.69 0.38
N VAL A 24 5.67 4.68 0.64
CA VAL A 24 5.46 5.62 1.73
C VAL A 24 4.29 6.54 1.39
N ALA A 25 3.12 6.31 1.99
CA ALA A 25 1.97 7.18 1.79
C ALA A 25 2.11 8.48 2.60
N ASN A 26 2.64 8.38 3.82
CA ASN A 26 2.82 9.52 4.71
C ASN A 26 3.91 9.26 5.74
N ILE A 27 4.51 10.32 6.27
CA ILE A 27 5.50 10.27 7.35
C ILE A 27 5.15 11.34 8.38
N ARG A 28 5.11 10.95 9.65
CA ARG A 28 4.94 11.86 10.79
C ARG A 28 6.15 11.73 11.70
N ASN A 29 7.08 12.67 11.60
CA ASN A 29 8.28 12.71 12.42
C ASN A 29 8.06 13.63 13.64
N HIS A 30 8.31 13.09 14.85
CA HIS A 30 8.18 13.79 16.13
C HIS A 30 9.56 14.01 16.81
N GLY A 31 10.65 13.92 16.05
CA GLY A 31 12.03 14.16 16.50
C GLY A 31 12.67 12.97 17.20
N LYS A 32 11.99 12.36 18.18
CA LYS A 32 12.49 11.16 18.90
C LYS A 32 11.86 9.84 18.44
N LEU A 33 10.86 9.94 17.58
CA LEU A 33 10.15 8.82 16.99
C LEU A 33 9.48 9.30 15.71
N ALA A 34 9.13 8.37 14.84
CA ALA A 34 8.35 8.66 13.65
C ALA A 34 7.34 7.55 13.37
N PHE A 35 6.30 7.92 12.63
CA PHE A 35 5.32 6.99 12.09
C PHE A 35 5.32 7.09 10.56
N ILE A 36 5.57 5.98 9.89
CA ILE A 36 5.40 5.86 8.44
C ILE A 36 4.09 5.13 8.18
N GLU A 37 3.28 5.66 7.27
CA GLU A 37 2.17 4.93 6.70
C GLU A 37 2.65 4.27 5.40
N LEU A 38 2.84 2.96 5.45
CA LEU A 38 3.24 2.17 4.28
C LEU A 38 1.99 1.68 3.55
N ARG A 39 1.98 1.74 2.23
CA ARG A 39 0.83 1.41 1.38
C ARG A 39 1.17 0.35 0.34
N ASP A 40 0.23 -0.56 0.10
CA ASP A 40 0.17 -1.33 -1.14
C ASP A 40 -1.28 -1.40 -1.69
N ARG A 41 -1.52 -2.32 -2.62
CA ARG A 41 -2.86 -2.51 -3.23
C ARG A 41 -3.95 -3.00 -2.28
N GLU A 42 -3.61 -3.57 -1.12
CA GLU A 42 -4.56 -4.08 -0.13
C GLU A 42 -4.84 -3.09 0.99
N GLY A 43 -3.99 -2.09 1.20
CA GLY A 43 -4.27 -1.02 2.16
C GLY A 43 -3.02 -0.37 2.75
N LEU A 44 -3.18 0.13 3.97
CA LEU A 44 -2.16 0.83 4.74
C LEU A 44 -1.69 -0.03 5.92
N LEU A 45 -0.47 0.19 6.39
CA LEU A 45 0.10 -0.32 7.65
C LEU A 45 0.90 0.82 8.28
N GLN A 46 0.76 1.00 9.59
CA GLN A 46 1.65 1.92 10.31
C GLN A 46 2.92 1.19 10.68
N VAL A 47 4.04 1.86 10.42
CA VAL A 47 5.35 1.50 10.89
C VAL A 47 5.74 2.52 11.96
N PHE A 48 6.03 2.04 13.16
CA PHE A 48 6.64 2.82 14.22
C PHE A 48 8.17 2.75 14.08
N VAL A 49 8.83 3.89 14.13
CA VAL A 49 10.30 3.99 14.06
C VAL A 49 10.79 4.72 15.32
N GLY A 50 11.49 4.01 16.20
CA GLY A 50 12.09 4.58 17.40
C GLY A 50 13.37 5.36 17.08
N GLY A 51 13.64 6.44 17.82
CA GLY A 51 14.85 7.26 17.63
C GLY A 51 16.16 6.55 17.98
N GLU A 52 16.07 5.40 18.63
CA GLU A 52 17.21 4.57 19.05
C GLU A 52 17.77 3.66 17.95
N ILE A 53 17.03 3.41 16.86
CA ILE A 53 17.51 2.55 15.78
C ILE A 53 18.46 3.35 14.87
N GLU A 54 19.52 2.70 14.36
CA GLU A 54 20.50 3.33 13.45
C GLU A 54 19.82 3.93 12.21
N ASP A 55 18.80 3.23 11.71
CA ASP A 55 18.05 3.61 10.52
C ASP A 55 17.10 4.81 10.72
N PHE A 56 16.97 5.34 11.93
CA PHE A 56 16.14 6.51 12.19
C PHE A 56 16.63 7.75 11.41
N ALA A 57 17.94 7.89 11.24
CA ALA A 57 18.53 8.98 10.45
C ALA A 57 18.13 8.95 8.97
N LYS A 58 17.82 7.76 8.42
CA LYS A 58 17.37 7.61 7.02
C LYS A 58 16.03 8.29 6.75
N LEU A 59 15.24 8.58 7.80
CA LEU A 59 13.95 9.24 7.66
C LEU A 59 14.05 10.66 7.09
N GLU A 60 15.23 11.30 7.16
CA GLU A 60 15.46 12.62 6.55
C GLU A 60 15.42 12.57 5.02
N ASP A 61 15.84 11.44 4.43
CA ASP A 61 15.93 11.24 2.99
C ASP A 61 14.70 10.51 2.41
N ILE A 62 13.87 9.90 3.24
CA ILE A 62 12.68 9.16 2.79
C ILE A 62 11.53 10.14 2.54
N GLY A 63 11.04 10.16 1.31
CA GLY A 63 9.94 11.00 0.85
C GLY A 63 8.62 10.24 0.65
N LYS A 64 7.56 11.01 0.36
CA LYS A 64 6.29 10.43 -0.13
C LYS A 64 6.52 9.66 -1.42
N GLU A 65 5.87 8.51 -1.52
CA GLU A 65 5.91 7.56 -2.63
C GLU A 65 7.26 6.88 -2.88
N ASP A 66 8.22 7.02 -1.97
CA ASP A 66 9.40 6.16 -1.94
C ASP A 66 8.97 4.71 -1.71
N ILE A 67 9.71 3.78 -2.32
CA ILE A 67 9.53 2.35 -2.11
C ILE A 67 10.54 1.91 -1.07
N ILE A 68 10.03 1.43 0.05
CA ILE A 68 10.86 0.95 1.15
C ILE A 68 10.46 -0.47 1.55
N ALA A 69 11.44 -1.22 2.06
CA ALA A 69 11.25 -2.46 2.80
C ALA A 69 11.59 -2.20 4.26
N VAL A 70 10.65 -2.53 5.15
CA VAL A 70 10.83 -2.41 6.60
C VAL A 70 10.72 -3.80 7.21
N THR A 71 11.76 -4.21 7.92
CA THR A 71 11.76 -5.43 8.73
C THR A 71 11.63 -5.05 10.20
N GLY A 72 10.81 -5.80 10.93
CA GLY A 72 10.70 -5.65 12.37
C GLY A 72 9.54 -6.44 12.98
N GLN A 73 9.21 -6.14 14.23
CA GLN A 73 8.22 -6.89 15.00
C GLN A 73 6.80 -6.36 14.78
N VAL A 74 5.86 -7.26 14.48
CA VAL A 74 4.44 -6.93 14.47
C VAL A 74 3.93 -6.86 15.91
N VAL A 75 3.38 -5.72 16.30
CA VAL A 75 2.84 -5.51 17.64
C VAL A 75 1.38 -5.09 17.57
N GLN A 76 0.61 -5.51 18.57
CA GLN A 76 -0.74 -5.01 18.76
C GLN A 76 -0.68 -3.56 19.25
N ARG A 77 -1.52 -2.70 18.67
CA ARG A 77 -1.69 -1.34 19.17
C ARG A 77 -2.49 -1.35 20.47
N GLU A 78 -2.18 -0.40 21.35
CA GLU A 78 -3.06 -0.12 22.49
C GLU A 78 -4.47 0.23 22.00
N GLU A 79 -5.50 -0.16 22.76
CA GLU A 79 -6.91 -0.02 22.36
C GLU A 79 -7.27 1.42 21.92
N ARG A 80 -6.71 2.42 22.59
CA ARG A 80 -6.92 3.85 22.28
C ARG A 80 -6.30 4.32 20.97
N PHE A 81 -5.33 3.58 20.42
CA PHE A 81 -4.61 3.91 19.18
C PHE A 81 -5.00 3.00 18.00
N VAL A 82 -5.99 2.12 18.20
CA VAL A 82 -6.55 1.29 17.14
C VAL A 82 -7.26 2.18 16.12
N ASN A 83 -6.81 2.11 14.87
CA ASN A 83 -7.45 2.83 13.78
C ASN A 83 -8.51 1.95 13.10
N LYS A 84 -9.79 2.22 13.36
CA LYS A 84 -10.91 1.46 12.78
C LYS A 84 -11.16 1.73 11.29
N SER A 85 -10.54 2.76 10.70
CA SER A 85 -10.74 3.08 9.28
C SER A 85 -9.89 2.26 8.32
N ILE A 86 -8.87 1.55 8.83
CA ILE A 86 -7.98 0.71 8.02
C ILE A 86 -7.98 -0.73 8.52
N LYS A 87 -7.84 -1.68 7.60
CA LYS A 87 -7.91 -3.12 7.91
C LYS A 87 -6.84 -3.58 8.91
N SER A 88 -5.61 -3.07 8.78
CA SER A 88 -4.49 -3.40 9.67
C SER A 88 -4.46 -2.59 10.97
N GLY A 89 -5.47 -1.76 11.23
CA GLY A 89 -5.38 -0.71 12.23
C GLY A 89 -5.33 -1.18 13.69
N GLN A 90 -5.47 -2.49 13.93
CA GLN A 90 -5.26 -3.11 15.23
C GLN A 90 -3.78 -3.38 15.54
N VAL A 91 -2.91 -3.35 14.53
CA VAL A 91 -1.48 -3.64 14.65
C VAL A 91 -0.63 -2.52 14.05
N GLU A 92 0.65 -2.56 14.38
CA GLU A 92 1.70 -1.76 13.76
C GLU A 92 2.97 -2.60 13.65
N LEU A 93 3.88 -2.21 12.76
CA LEU A 93 5.20 -2.80 12.64
C LEU A 93 6.21 -1.91 13.35
N ARG A 94 6.94 -2.42 14.36
CA ARG A 94 8.05 -1.70 14.97
C ARG A 94 9.31 -1.96 14.16
N ALA A 95 9.80 -0.93 13.47
CA ALA A 95 10.94 -1.02 12.59
C ALA A 95 12.21 -1.36 13.36
N GLU A 96 12.94 -2.36 12.87
CA GLU A 96 14.29 -2.71 13.29
C GLU A 96 15.30 -2.41 12.19
N LYS A 97 14.87 -2.56 10.93
CA LYS A 97 15.66 -2.26 9.73
C LYS A 97 14.79 -1.63 8.66
N ILE A 98 15.33 -0.60 7.98
CA ILE A 98 14.71 0.11 6.86
C ILE A 98 15.68 0.10 5.67
N GLU A 99 15.20 -0.46 4.56
CA GLU A 99 15.87 -0.46 3.27
C GLU A 99 15.09 0.40 2.27
N VAL A 100 15.76 1.40 1.70
CA VAL A 100 15.20 2.20 0.59
C VAL A 100 15.45 1.46 -0.71
N ILE A 101 14.40 0.94 -1.33
CA ILE A 101 14.47 0.20 -2.59
C ILE A 101 14.55 1.18 -3.77
N SER A 102 13.76 2.25 -3.72
CA SER A 102 13.73 3.25 -4.76
C SER A 102 13.14 4.56 -4.26
N SER A 103 13.84 5.66 -4.52
CA SER A 103 13.34 7.01 -4.23
C SER A 103 12.40 7.49 -5.33
N SER A 104 11.35 8.21 -4.94
CA SER A 104 10.41 8.88 -5.81
C SER A 104 10.88 10.30 -6.13
N LYS A 105 10.50 10.78 -7.31
CA LYS A 105 10.57 12.21 -7.62
C LYS A 105 9.40 12.94 -6.94
N ALA A 106 9.50 14.27 -6.85
CA ALA A 106 8.40 15.12 -6.44
C ALA A 106 7.13 14.79 -7.23
N LEU A 107 6.01 14.64 -6.51
CA LEU A 107 4.76 14.20 -7.12
C LEU A 107 4.15 15.32 -7.97
N PRO A 108 3.66 15.01 -9.18
CA PRO A 108 2.94 15.99 -10.01
C PRO A 108 1.57 16.36 -9.41
N PHE A 109 1.01 15.52 -8.54
CA PHE A 109 -0.20 15.77 -7.77
C PHE A 109 -0.26 14.84 -6.55
N GLU A 110 -1.02 15.24 -5.53
CA GLU A 110 -1.27 14.43 -4.34
C GLU A 110 -2.19 13.25 -4.64
N LEU A 111 -1.90 12.09 -4.04
CA LEU A 111 -2.68 10.86 -4.23
C LEU A 111 -3.93 10.77 -3.32
N ASP A 112 -4.23 11.83 -2.58
CA ASP A 112 -5.43 11.94 -1.76
C ASP A 112 -6.71 11.81 -2.62
N GLN A 113 -7.74 11.18 -2.07
CA GLN A 113 -9.05 11.08 -2.70
C GLN A 113 -9.72 12.45 -2.88
N HIS A 114 -9.45 13.41 -1.97
CA HIS A 114 -10.03 14.75 -2.00
C HIS A 114 -9.22 15.76 -2.83
N ALA A 115 -8.04 15.38 -3.32
CA ALA A 115 -7.24 16.26 -4.18
C ALA A 115 -7.97 16.52 -5.51
N HIS A 116 -8.25 17.80 -5.78
CA HIS A 116 -8.78 18.26 -7.06
C HIS A 116 -7.65 18.33 -8.10
N THR A 117 -7.39 17.21 -8.76
CA THR A 117 -6.43 17.13 -9.87
C THR A 117 -7.14 17.08 -11.21
N GLY A 118 -6.72 17.95 -12.15
CA GLY A 118 -7.22 17.96 -13.52
C GLY A 118 -7.08 16.60 -14.21
N GLU A 119 -8.04 16.24 -15.06
CA GLU A 119 -8.06 14.95 -15.75
C GLU A 119 -6.84 14.75 -16.66
N ASP A 120 -6.44 15.75 -17.43
CA ASP A 120 -5.28 15.68 -18.33
C ASP A 120 -4.00 15.27 -17.58
N LEU A 121 -3.80 15.84 -16.39
CA LEU A 121 -2.64 15.52 -15.56
C LEU A 121 -2.71 14.08 -15.02
N ARG A 122 -3.91 13.64 -14.61
CA ARG A 122 -4.15 12.25 -14.17
C ARG A 122 -3.96 11.25 -15.31
N GLN A 123 -4.32 11.60 -16.54
CA GLN A 123 -4.10 10.74 -17.70
C GLN A 123 -2.62 10.69 -18.08
N LYS A 124 -1.93 11.85 -18.08
CA LYS A 124 -0.47 11.91 -18.33
C LYS A 124 0.32 11.07 -17.32
N TYR A 125 -0.06 11.10 -16.05
CA TYR A 125 0.57 10.32 -14.99
C TYR A 125 -0.35 9.21 -14.47
N ARG A 126 -0.98 8.48 -15.39
CA ARG A 126 -1.97 7.43 -15.06
C ARG A 126 -1.42 6.38 -14.10
N TYR A 127 -0.14 6.05 -14.22
CA TYR A 127 0.53 5.11 -13.32
C TYR A 127 0.54 5.55 -11.84
N LEU A 128 0.48 6.85 -11.55
CA LEU A 128 0.29 7.38 -10.20
C LEU A 128 -1.19 7.42 -9.82
N ASP A 129 -2.07 7.87 -10.73
CA ASP A 129 -3.51 7.94 -10.45
C ASP A 129 -4.11 6.56 -10.13
N LEU A 130 -3.60 5.49 -10.77
CA LEU A 130 -4.02 4.12 -10.48
C LEU A 130 -3.65 3.64 -9.07
N ARG A 131 -2.70 4.28 -8.38
CA ARG A 131 -2.34 3.97 -6.98
C ARG A 131 -3.38 4.48 -5.98
N ARG A 132 -4.27 5.38 -6.40
CA ARG A 132 -5.34 5.89 -5.55
C ARG A 132 -6.33 4.78 -5.25
N GLU A 133 -6.81 4.72 -4.02
CA GLU A 133 -7.68 3.65 -3.53
C GLU A 133 -8.91 3.46 -4.41
N LYS A 134 -9.61 4.54 -4.77
CA LYS A 134 -10.77 4.50 -5.69
C LYS A 134 -10.43 3.83 -7.03
N MET A 135 -9.27 4.14 -7.61
CA MET A 135 -8.87 3.59 -8.91
C MET A 135 -8.47 2.12 -8.79
N THR A 136 -7.73 1.76 -7.76
CA THR A 136 -7.39 0.36 -7.46
C THR A 136 -8.66 -0.46 -7.20
N HIS A 137 -9.62 0.08 -6.44
CA HIS A 137 -10.92 -0.57 -6.20
C HIS A 137 -11.69 -0.82 -7.49
N ASN A 138 -11.78 0.19 -8.38
CA ASN A 138 -12.47 0.05 -9.67
C ASN A 138 -11.84 -1.03 -10.55
N LEU A 139 -10.51 -1.13 -10.57
CA LEU A 139 -9.81 -2.18 -11.32
C LEU A 139 -10.04 -3.58 -10.72
N LYS A 140 -10.03 -3.70 -9.39
CA LYS A 140 -10.36 -4.96 -8.70
C LYS A 140 -11.80 -5.38 -8.99
N LEU A 141 -12.75 -4.45 -8.94
CA LEU A 141 -14.15 -4.73 -9.27
C LEU A 141 -14.32 -5.16 -10.72
N ARG A 142 -13.68 -4.46 -11.67
CA ARG A 142 -13.70 -4.86 -13.08
C ARG A 142 -13.19 -6.29 -13.26
N HIS A 143 -12.08 -6.62 -12.61
CA HIS A 143 -11.54 -7.99 -12.63
C HIS A 143 -12.57 -9.00 -12.11
N GLN A 144 -13.14 -8.77 -10.92
CA GLN A 144 -14.14 -9.67 -10.32
C GLN A 144 -15.36 -9.87 -11.22
N VAL A 145 -15.89 -8.80 -11.82
CA VAL A 145 -17.03 -8.87 -12.74
C VAL A 145 -16.67 -9.72 -13.96
N THR A 146 -15.52 -9.47 -14.59
CA THR A 146 -15.11 -10.25 -15.77
C THR A 146 -14.87 -11.73 -15.44
N SER A 147 -14.28 -12.03 -14.28
CA SER A 147 -14.06 -13.40 -13.83
C SER A 147 -15.39 -14.11 -13.58
N THR A 148 -16.33 -13.45 -12.90
CA THR A 148 -17.65 -14.00 -12.59
C THR A 148 -18.43 -14.35 -13.86
N ILE A 149 -18.41 -13.45 -14.86
CA ILE A 149 -19.07 -13.69 -16.16
C ILE A 149 -18.46 -14.91 -16.86
N ARG A 150 -17.12 -15.01 -16.89
CA ARG A 150 -16.42 -16.15 -17.50
C ARG A 150 -16.72 -17.45 -16.78
N GLU A 151 -16.67 -17.46 -15.45
CA GLU A 151 -17.00 -18.64 -14.64
C GLU A 151 -18.42 -19.13 -14.91
N TYR A 152 -19.39 -18.22 -15.01
CA TYR A 152 -20.77 -18.56 -15.35
C TYR A 152 -20.90 -19.18 -16.75
N LEU A 153 -20.29 -18.57 -17.78
CA LEU A 153 -20.35 -19.07 -19.16
C LEU A 153 -19.63 -20.42 -19.32
N ASN A 154 -18.48 -20.59 -18.67
CA ASN A 154 -17.75 -21.85 -18.63
C ASN A 154 -18.59 -22.96 -17.98
N GLY A 155 -19.36 -22.64 -16.93
CA GLY A 155 -20.30 -23.57 -16.31
C GLY A 155 -21.49 -23.98 -17.20
N LEU A 156 -21.68 -23.31 -18.33
CA LEU A 156 -22.69 -23.62 -19.35
C LEU A 156 -22.04 -24.17 -20.64
N ASP A 157 -20.79 -24.61 -20.59
CA ASP A 157 -20.04 -25.17 -21.72
C ASP A 157 -19.83 -24.21 -22.91
N PHE A 158 -19.91 -22.89 -22.70
CA PHE A 158 -19.52 -21.90 -23.72
C PHE A 158 -18.00 -21.90 -23.93
N LEU A 159 -17.56 -21.63 -25.16
CA LEU A 159 -16.16 -21.48 -25.50
C LEU A 159 -15.78 -19.99 -25.64
N GLU A 160 -14.70 -19.57 -24.98
CA GLU A 160 -14.09 -18.26 -25.20
C GLU A 160 -13.28 -18.30 -26.51
N VAL A 161 -13.72 -17.54 -27.52
CA VAL A 161 -13.09 -17.48 -28.85
C VAL A 161 -12.67 -16.04 -29.13
N GLU A 162 -11.37 -15.83 -29.38
CA GLU A 162 -10.84 -14.54 -29.82
C GLU A 162 -11.07 -14.35 -31.32
N THR A 163 -11.60 -13.18 -31.71
CA THR A 163 -11.83 -12.84 -33.12
C THR A 163 -10.75 -11.88 -33.63
N PRO A 164 -10.44 -11.86 -34.95
CA PRO A 164 -9.44 -10.96 -35.52
C PRO A 164 -9.70 -9.47 -35.23
N TYR A 165 -8.64 -8.71 -34.94
CA TYR A 165 -8.72 -7.27 -34.62
C TYR A 165 -8.58 -6.34 -35.84
N LEU A 166 -7.85 -6.76 -36.86
CA LEU A 166 -7.65 -6.00 -38.10
C LEU A 166 -8.25 -6.82 -39.25
N THR A 167 -9.31 -6.26 -39.86
CA THR A 167 -10.06 -6.85 -40.97
C THR A 167 -10.14 -5.89 -42.13
#